data_AF-A0A224XXA4-F1
#
_entry.id   AF-A0A224XXA4-F1
#
_cell.length_a   1.000
_cell.length_b   1.000
_cell.length_c   1.000
_cell.angle_alpha   90.00
_cell.angle_beta   90.00
_cell.angle_gamma   90.00
#
_symmetry.space_group_name_H-M   'P 1'
#
loop_
_entity.id
_entity.type
_entity.pdbx_description
1 polymer ?
#
loop_
_entity_poly.entity_id
_entity_poly.type
_entity_poly.pdbx_seq_one_letter_code
_entity_poly.pdbx_strand_id
1 'polypeptide(L)'
;IEWHMEGRVSKISLRKRTALGDIGKEVAGLFLLPMHGGIWTLCPALTEDELRILKKMGLPDVKCVNYLDQNAQFENEFILEDIKADWQHRMQNLSISCALVCLIILGSSALVGLFGVVKHQISAVLVTGVMYLLAGTFALFTLTIIHFKRRSECQGRGNGEEGALGTGNERLRNQLRNHYLPAREVVGGWSLELGWAALALCTAASALWILLARVMRYSPLTTILA
;
A
#
# COMPACT_ATOMS: atom_id res chain seq x y z
N ILE A 1 13.67 -21.64 -16.88
CA ILE A 1 12.69 -21.08 -15.91
C ILE A 1 11.96 -22.26 -15.33
N GLU A 2 12.01 -22.42 -14.01
CA GLU A 2 11.32 -23.47 -13.26
C GLU A 2 10.12 -22.83 -12.57
N TRP A 3 8.93 -23.36 -12.79
CA TRP A 3 7.69 -22.88 -12.17
C TRP A 3 7.32 -23.79 -11.00
N HIS A 4 6.95 -23.16 -9.88
CA HIS A 4 6.57 -23.83 -8.64
C HIS A 4 5.22 -23.29 -8.16
N MET A 5 4.54 -24.07 -7.32
CA MET A 5 3.28 -23.69 -6.65
C MET A 5 2.18 -23.30 -7.65
N GLU A 6 1.93 -24.20 -8.62
CA GLU A 6 0.91 -24.04 -9.67
C GLU A 6 1.13 -22.79 -10.55
N GLY A 7 2.39 -22.42 -10.77
CA GLY A 7 2.74 -21.26 -11.60
C GLY A 7 2.73 -19.93 -10.85
N ARG A 8 2.51 -19.92 -9.52
CA ARG A 8 2.57 -18.69 -8.72
C ARG A 8 3.98 -18.19 -8.45
N VAL A 9 4.96 -19.09 -8.43
CA VAL A 9 6.37 -18.75 -8.16
C VAL A 9 7.23 -19.22 -9.31
N SER A 10 8.19 -18.41 -9.75
CA SER A 10 9.18 -18.83 -10.75
C SER A 10 10.60 -18.64 -10.25
N LYS A 11 11.43 -19.66 -10.50
CA LYS A 11 12.89 -19.62 -10.32
C LYS A 11 13.55 -19.58 -11.70
N ILE A 12 14.32 -18.53 -11.93
CA ILE A 12 15.11 -18.33 -13.14
C ILE A 12 16.57 -18.56 -12.75
N SER A 13 17.11 -19.73 -13.09
CA SER A 13 18.52 -20.04 -12.88
C SER A 13 19.32 -19.89 -14.17
N LEU A 14 20.45 -19.18 -14.09
CA LEU A 14 21.48 -19.13 -15.11
C LEU A 14 22.57 -20.14 -14.76
N ARG A 15 22.78 -21.11 -15.64
CA ARG A 15 23.82 -22.13 -15.51
C ARG A 15 24.89 -21.91 -16.57
N LYS A 16 26.16 -22.00 -16.18
CA LYS A 16 27.29 -21.92 -17.14
C LYS A 16 27.52 -23.30 -17.74
N ARG A 17 27.43 -23.45 -19.07
CA ARG A 17 27.75 -24.73 -19.74
C ARG A 17 29.24 -25.07 -19.54
N THR A 18 29.51 -26.25 -19.01
CA THR A 18 30.85 -26.85 -19.00
C THR A 18 31.09 -27.62 -20.30
N ALA A 19 32.35 -27.67 -20.77
CA ALA A 19 32.74 -28.22 -22.07
C ALA A 19 32.47 -29.73 -22.25
N LEU A 20 32.05 -30.43 -21.20
CA LEU A 20 31.88 -31.89 -21.17
C LEU A 20 30.45 -32.28 -20.81
N GLY A 21 29.44 -31.80 -21.56
CA GLY A 21 28.05 -32.32 -21.54
C GLY A 21 27.25 -32.26 -20.23
N ASP A 22 27.88 -31.94 -19.11
CA ASP A 22 27.30 -32.04 -17.78
C ASP A 22 26.59 -30.73 -17.39
N ILE A 23 25.56 -30.87 -16.54
CA ILE A 23 24.71 -29.77 -16.09
C ILE A 23 25.55 -28.82 -15.23
N GLY A 24 26.08 -27.76 -15.85
CA GLY A 24 27.02 -26.86 -15.19
C GLY A 24 26.43 -26.07 -14.01
N LYS A 25 27.33 -25.58 -13.15
CA LYS A 25 27.00 -24.89 -11.89
C LYS A 25 26.14 -23.64 -12.12
N GLU A 26 25.18 -23.40 -11.22
CA GLU A 26 24.35 -22.20 -11.17
C GLU A 26 25.23 -20.97 -10.84
N VAL A 27 25.20 -19.95 -11.69
CA VAL A 27 26.02 -18.73 -11.58
C VAL A 27 25.19 -17.56 -11.03
N ALA A 28 23.91 -17.50 -11.37
CA ALA A 28 22.97 -16.55 -10.82
C ALA A 28 21.55 -17.14 -10.84
N GLY A 29 20.76 -16.83 -9.82
CA GLY A 29 19.36 -17.22 -9.69
C GLY A 29 18.49 -16.01 -9.40
N LEU A 30 17.27 -15.98 -9.94
CA LEU A 30 16.26 -14.97 -9.67
C LEU A 30 14.93 -15.67 -9.33
N PHE A 31 14.39 -15.38 -8.16
CA PHE A 31 13.08 -15.83 -7.73
C PHE A 31 12.09 -14.67 -7.88
N LEU A 32 11.01 -14.92 -8.61
CA LEU A 32 9.89 -14.01 -8.73
C LEU A 32 8.76 -14.54 -7.86
N LEU A 33 8.38 -13.76 -6.85
CA LEU A 33 7.33 -14.14 -5.90
C LEU A 33 6.18 -13.12 -5.93
N PRO A 34 4.94 -13.58 -5.71
CA PRO A 34 3.82 -12.68 -5.49
C PRO A 34 4.00 -12.00 -4.13
N MET A 35 3.74 -10.70 -4.09
CA MET A 35 3.90 -9.86 -2.90
C MET A 35 2.61 -9.07 -2.66
N HIS A 36 2.21 -8.94 -1.39
CA HIS A 36 1.18 -8.03 -0.93
C HIS A 36 1.82 -6.77 -0.36
N GLY A 37 1.61 -5.65 -1.04
CA GLY A 37 2.03 -4.33 -0.60
C GLY A 37 0.89 -3.55 0.05
N GLY A 38 1.13 -3.05 1.25
CA GLY A 38 0.29 -2.08 1.96
C GLY A 38 0.92 -0.69 1.97
N ILE A 39 0.40 0.19 2.83
CA ILE A 39 0.96 1.54 3.04
C ILE A 39 2.31 1.46 3.78
N TRP A 40 2.47 0.50 4.69
CA TRP A 40 3.57 0.43 5.66
C TRP A 40 4.50 -0.76 5.44
N THR A 41 3.96 -1.84 4.88
CA THR A 41 4.66 -3.12 4.80
C THR A 41 4.47 -3.76 3.43
N LEU A 42 5.50 -4.48 3.00
CA LEU A 42 5.50 -5.37 1.84
C LEU A 42 5.79 -6.78 2.33
N CYS A 43 4.88 -7.72 2.07
CA CYS A 43 4.98 -9.10 2.52
C CYS A 43 4.86 -10.08 1.35
N PRO A 44 5.54 -11.24 1.41
CA PRO A 44 5.30 -12.31 0.44
C PRO A 44 3.87 -12.85 0.57
N ALA A 45 3.21 -13.06 -0.56
CA ALA A 45 1.86 -13.63 -0.65
C ALA A 45 1.91 -15.18 -0.65
N LEU A 46 2.75 -15.75 0.21
CA LEU A 46 2.96 -17.18 0.38
C LEU A 46 2.72 -17.57 1.84
N THR A 47 2.26 -18.80 2.05
CA THR A 47 2.17 -19.36 3.40
C THR A 47 3.56 -19.76 3.92
N GLU A 48 3.70 -19.83 5.25
CA GLU A 48 4.96 -20.19 5.92
C GLU A 48 5.51 -21.55 5.45
N ASP A 49 4.64 -22.51 5.15
CA ASP A 49 5.06 -23.83 4.68
C ASP A 49 5.59 -23.79 3.24
N GLU A 50 4.96 -23.00 2.38
CA GLU A 50 5.46 -22.76 1.01
C GLU A 50 6.81 -22.04 1.06
N LEU A 51 6.95 -21.05 1.93
CA LEU A 51 8.19 -20.31 2.13
C LEU A 51 9.32 -21.22 2.64
N ARG A 52 9.02 -22.16 3.56
CA ARG A 52 9.97 -23.18 4.02
C ARG A 52 10.43 -24.11 2.90
N ILE A 53 9.53 -24.49 1.99
CA ILE A 53 9.87 -25.33 0.83
C ILE A 53 10.80 -24.56 -0.11
N LEU A 54 10.49 -23.29 -0.40
CA LEU A 54 11.33 -22.43 -1.23
C LEU A 54 12.69 -22.14 -0.59
N LYS A 55 12.75 -21.99 0.73
CA LYS A 55 14.00 -21.82 1.49
C LYS A 55 14.91 -23.04 1.33
N LYS A 56 14.35 -24.26 1.31
CA LYS A 56 15.11 -25.49 0.98
C LYS A 56 15.67 -25.48 -0.45
N MET A 57 15.06 -24.73 -1.37
CA MET A 57 15.52 -24.57 -2.76
C MET A 57 16.54 -23.44 -2.97
N GLY A 58 16.98 -22.80 -1.88
CA GLY A 58 17.97 -21.72 -1.90
C GLY A 58 17.37 -20.31 -1.98
N LEU A 59 16.08 -20.14 -1.69
CA LEU A 59 15.50 -18.81 -1.51
C LEU A 59 16.13 -18.13 -0.27
N PRO A 60 16.63 -16.89 -0.36
CA PRO A 60 17.08 -16.12 0.80
C PRO A 60 15.94 -15.92 1.81
N ASP A 61 16.27 -15.64 3.08
CA ASP A 61 15.25 -15.45 4.13
C ASP A 61 14.43 -14.19 3.81
N VAL A 62 13.17 -14.37 3.43
CA VAL A 62 12.27 -13.27 3.05
C VAL A 62 11.32 -13.01 4.22
N LYS A 63 11.40 -11.81 4.78
CA LYS A 63 10.46 -11.34 5.81
C LYS A 63 9.62 -10.19 5.25
N CYS A 64 8.52 -9.90 5.92
CA CYS A 64 7.79 -8.65 5.68
C CYS A 64 8.74 -7.47 5.89
N VAL A 65 8.89 -6.64 4.87
CA VAL A 65 9.72 -5.44 4.90
C VAL A 65 8.83 -4.27 5.29
N ASN A 66 9.26 -3.49 6.28
CA ASN A 66 8.62 -2.22 6.61
C ASN A 66 9.33 -1.10 5.83
N TYR A 67 8.57 -0.29 5.10
CA TYR A 67 9.12 0.83 4.33
C TYR A 67 9.79 1.91 5.20
N LEU A 68 9.48 1.93 6.50
CA LEU A 68 10.05 2.86 7.48
C LEU A 68 11.35 2.35 8.14
N ASP A 69 11.74 1.11 7.90
CA ASP A 69 12.97 0.56 8.47
C ASP A 69 14.19 1.00 7.64
N GLN A 70 14.85 2.07 8.10
CA GLN A 70 16.01 2.69 7.44
C GLN A 70 17.22 1.75 7.31
N ASN A 71 17.26 0.65 8.07
CA ASN A 71 18.40 -0.27 8.08
C ASN A 71 18.55 -1.09 6.80
N ALA A 72 17.51 -1.18 5.96
CA ALA A 72 17.52 -1.96 4.72
C ALA A 72 18.05 -1.20 3.49
N GLN A 73 18.32 0.12 3.59
CA GLN A 73 18.63 0.98 2.44
C GLN A 73 20.10 1.41 2.33
N PHE A 74 20.98 0.98 3.25
CA PHE A 74 22.35 1.52 3.34
C PHE A 74 23.41 0.77 2.50
N GLU A 75 23.03 -0.23 1.71
CA GLU A 75 23.94 -0.96 0.82
C GLU A 75 23.45 -0.92 -0.64
N ASN A 76 23.76 0.17 -1.35
CA ASN A 76 24.29 0.21 -2.73
C ASN A 76 23.91 1.48 -3.49
N GLU A 77 24.88 1.96 -4.27
CA GLU A 77 25.04 3.27 -4.90
C GLU A 77 24.44 3.34 -6.34
N PHE A 78 23.78 4.46 -6.72
CA PHE A 78 24.08 5.31 -7.90
C PHE A 78 22.93 6.29 -8.31
N ILE A 79 22.95 7.51 -7.74
CA ILE A 79 22.54 8.88 -8.20
C ILE A 79 21.20 9.11 -8.95
N LEU A 80 20.73 8.26 -9.87
CA LEU A 80 19.40 8.40 -10.51
C LEU A 80 18.31 7.63 -9.76
N GLU A 81 18.66 6.51 -9.13
CA GLU A 81 17.76 5.75 -8.24
C GLU A 81 17.46 6.54 -6.97
N ASP A 82 18.43 7.31 -6.46
CA ASP A 82 18.28 8.13 -5.26
C ASP A 82 17.21 9.22 -5.41
N ILE A 83 17.12 9.89 -6.56
CA ILE A 83 16.13 10.97 -6.79
C ILE A 83 14.70 10.42 -6.84
N LYS A 84 14.49 9.24 -7.45
CA LYS A 84 13.16 8.62 -7.53
C LYS A 84 12.78 7.92 -6.23
N ALA A 85 13.72 7.26 -5.57
CA ALA A 85 13.52 6.69 -4.23
C ALA A 85 13.14 7.79 -3.24
N ASP A 86 13.86 8.93 -3.26
CA ASP A 86 13.53 10.11 -2.44
C ASP A 86 12.12 10.64 -2.73
N TRP A 87 11.74 10.75 -4.01
CA TRP A 87 10.39 11.20 -4.38
C TRP A 87 9.30 10.23 -3.89
N GLN A 88 9.51 8.92 -4.07
CA GLN A 88 8.57 7.89 -3.64
C GLN A 88 8.43 7.86 -2.11
N HIS A 89 9.54 7.98 -1.39
CA HIS A 89 9.56 8.09 0.07
C HIS A 89 8.83 9.33 0.57
N ARG A 90 9.07 10.49 -0.05
CA ARG A 90 8.36 11.74 0.29
C ARG A 90 6.85 11.63 0.05
N MET A 91 6.46 11.01 -1.07
CA MET A 91 5.06 10.81 -1.41
C MET A 91 4.37 9.81 -0.47
N GLN A 92 5.05 8.75 -0.06
CA GLN A 92 4.56 7.79 0.93
C GLN A 92 4.39 8.43 2.30
N ASN A 93 5.40 9.15 2.79
CA ASN A 93 5.33 9.83 4.08
C ASN A 93 4.17 10.85 4.14
N LEU A 94 3.91 11.55 3.03
CA LEU A 94 2.78 12.45 2.90
C LEU A 94 1.44 11.71 2.98
N SER A 95 1.30 10.60 2.24
CA SER A 95 0.09 9.76 2.29
C SER A 95 -0.15 9.16 3.68
N ILE A 96 0.91 8.77 4.38
CA ILE A 96 0.89 8.25 5.76
C ILE A 96 0.37 9.32 6.72
N SER A 97 0.95 10.53 6.66
CA SER A 97 0.56 11.65 7.52
C SER A 97 -0.90 12.04 7.30
N CYS A 98 -1.36 12.09 6.04
CA CYS A 98 -2.76 12.37 5.71
C CYS A 98 -3.72 11.32 6.28
N ALA A 99 -3.36 10.04 6.22
CA ALA A 99 -4.16 8.97 6.81
C ALA A 99 -4.27 9.11 8.34
N LEU A 100 -3.16 9.41 9.03
CA LEU A 100 -3.14 9.61 10.48
C LEU A 100 -4.00 10.80 10.91
N VAL A 101 -3.87 11.94 10.22
CA VAL A 101 -4.69 13.12 10.48
C VAL A 101 -6.17 12.83 10.24
N CYS A 102 -6.51 12.09 9.18
CA CYS A 102 -7.89 11.66 8.91
C CYS A 102 -8.46 10.83 10.08
N LEU A 103 -7.71 9.87 10.62
CA LEU A 103 -8.13 9.07 11.77
C LEU A 103 -8.34 9.92 13.03
N ILE A 104 -7.47 10.91 13.28
CA ILE A 104 -7.61 11.83 14.41
C ILE A 104 -8.87 12.70 14.26
N ILE A 105 -9.13 13.20 13.05
CA ILE A 105 -10.32 14.01 12.76
C ILE A 105 -11.59 13.18 12.93
N LEU A 106 -11.62 11.93 12.44
CA LEU A 106 -12.78 11.02 12.61
C LEU A 106 -13.01 10.65 14.08
N GLY A 107 -11.95 10.36 14.83
CA GLY A 107 -12.05 10.04 16.25
C GLY A 107 -12.58 11.23 17.07
N SER A 108 -12.02 12.41 16.84
CA SER A 108 -12.45 13.64 17.54
C SER A 108 -13.85 14.07 17.12
N SER A 109 -14.22 13.96 15.84
CA SER A 109 -15.55 14.31 15.36
C SER A 109 -16.63 13.37 15.92
N ALA A 110 -16.32 12.09 16.13
CA ALA A 110 -17.24 11.15 16.76
C ALA A 110 -17.55 11.56 18.22
N LEU A 111 -16.52 11.95 18.99
CA LEU A 111 -16.71 12.42 20.37
C LEU A 111 -17.53 13.72 20.42
N VAL A 112 -17.16 14.72 19.61
CA VAL A 112 -17.89 16.00 19.54
C VAL A 112 -19.33 15.79 19.05
N GLY A 113 -19.54 14.85 18.13
CA GLY A 113 -20.86 14.51 17.58
C GLY A 113 -21.75 13.88 18.64
N LEU A 114 -21.20 12.94 19.41
CA LEU A 114 -21.91 12.35 20.53
C LEU A 114 -22.33 13.40 21.56
N PHE A 115 -21.42 14.29 21.97
CA PHE A 115 -21.76 15.40 22.88
C PHE A 115 -22.80 16.36 22.27
N GLY A 116 -22.69 16.66 20.98
CA GLY A 116 -23.63 17.51 20.26
C GLY A 116 -25.05 16.95 20.24
N VAL A 117 -25.19 15.64 20.05
CA VAL A 117 -26.48 14.93 20.10
C VAL A 117 -26.99 14.83 21.53
N VAL A 118 -26.17 14.48 22.52
CA VAL A 118 -26.62 14.33 23.92
C VAL A 118 -27.08 15.66 24.53
N LYS A 119 -26.43 16.78 24.17
CA LYS A 119 -26.76 18.12 24.71
C LYS A 119 -27.63 18.96 23.78
N HIS A 120 -28.15 18.39 22.68
CA HIS A 120 -28.89 19.12 21.64
C HIS A 120 -28.19 20.43 21.21
N GLN A 121 -26.85 20.44 21.17
CA GLN A 121 -26.09 21.62 20.77
C GLN A 121 -25.91 21.65 19.26
N ILE A 122 -26.73 22.47 18.57
CA ILE A 122 -26.74 22.60 17.11
C ILE A 122 -25.35 22.94 16.55
N SER A 123 -24.62 23.84 17.22
CA SER A 123 -23.28 24.25 16.80
C SER A 123 -22.26 23.10 16.82
N ALA A 124 -22.34 22.19 17.80
CA ALA A 124 -21.44 21.04 17.89
C ALA A 124 -21.72 20.03 16.75
N VAL A 125 -22.99 19.77 16.46
CA VAL A 125 -23.40 18.87 15.38
C VAL A 125 -22.99 19.43 14.01
N LEU A 126 -23.13 20.73 13.78
CA LEU A 126 -22.69 21.35 12.52
C LEU A 126 -21.16 21.26 12.34
N VAL A 127 -20.38 21.51 13.39
CA VAL A 127 -18.91 21.35 13.37
C VAL A 127 -18.53 19.91 13.02
N THR A 128 -19.24 18.92 13.55
CA THR A 128 -18.94 17.51 13.27
C THR A 128 -19.13 17.18 11.80
N GLY A 129 -20.21 17.65 11.17
CA GLY A 129 -20.43 17.48 9.73
C GLY A 129 -19.29 18.07 8.88
N VAL A 130 -18.75 19.23 9.26
CA VAL A 130 -17.58 19.84 8.60
C VAL A 130 -16.32 19.02 8.84
N MET A 131 -16.09 18.52 10.06
CA MET A 131 -14.94 17.67 10.36
C MET A 131 -14.94 16.37 9.54
N TYR A 132 -16.12 15.77 9.31
CA TYR A 132 -16.24 14.62 8.39
C TYR A 132 -15.87 15.00 6.94
N LEU A 133 -16.24 16.19 6.45
CA LEU A 133 -15.77 16.64 5.11
C LEU A 133 -14.25 16.81 5.06
N LEU A 134 -13.66 17.41 6.10
CA LEU A 134 -12.21 17.59 6.18
C LEU A 134 -11.49 16.22 6.21
N ALA A 135 -11.98 15.26 6.99
CA ALA A 135 -11.46 13.90 6.97
C ALA A 135 -11.60 13.27 5.57
N GLY A 136 -12.75 13.44 4.93
CA GLY A 136 -13.01 12.97 3.57
C GLY A 136 -12.04 13.55 2.53
N THR A 137 -11.71 14.85 2.60
CA THR A 137 -10.74 15.44 1.66
C THR A 137 -9.33 14.89 1.88
N PHE A 138 -8.87 14.74 3.13
CA PHE A 138 -7.59 14.08 3.42
C PHE A 138 -7.55 12.63 2.94
N ALA A 139 -8.64 11.88 3.13
CA ALA A 139 -8.76 10.52 2.60
C ALA A 139 -8.70 10.50 1.07
N LEU A 140 -9.41 11.40 0.38
CA LEU A 140 -9.38 11.53 -1.07
C LEU A 140 -7.98 11.81 -1.59
N PHE A 141 -7.24 12.74 -0.96
CA PHE A 141 -5.85 13.01 -1.32
C PHE A 141 -4.98 11.75 -1.15
N THR A 142 -5.11 11.05 -0.03
CA THR A 142 -4.36 9.82 0.26
C THR A 142 -4.63 8.74 -0.79
N LEU A 143 -5.90 8.48 -1.12
CA LEU A 143 -6.29 7.49 -2.12
C LEU A 143 -5.80 7.88 -3.52
N THR A 144 -5.88 9.16 -3.85
CA THR A 144 -5.42 9.68 -5.15
C THR A 144 -3.92 9.48 -5.32
N ILE A 145 -3.13 9.75 -4.26
CA ILE A 145 -1.68 9.50 -4.24
C ILE A 145 -1.36 8.02 -4.46
N ILE A 146 -2.04 7.12 -3.75
CA ILE A 146 -1.86 5.66 -3.88
C ILE A 146 -2.23 5.21 -5.30
N HIS A 147 -3.32 5.73 -5.85
CA HIS A 147 -3.77 5.41 -7.20
C HIS A 147 -2.76 5.86 -8.27
N PHE A 148 -2.21 7.08 -8.15
CA PHE A 148 -1.18 7.58 -9.06
C PHE A 148 0.14 6.82 -8.93
N LYS A 149 0.56 6.46 -7.71
CA LYS A 149 1.74 5.61 -7.49
C LYS A 149 1.58 4.28 -8.23
N ARG A 150 0.46 3.58 -8.03
CA ARG A 150 0.18 2.30 -8.70
C ARG A 150 0.10 2.44 -10.22
N ARG A 151 -0.54 3.49 -10.74
CA ARG A 151 -0.62 3.71 -12.19
C ARG A 151 0.76 3.96 -12.81
N SER A 152 1.65 4.61 -12.08
CA SER A 152 3.03 4.85 -12.51
C SER A 152 3.85 3.56 -12.54
N GLU A 153 3.60 2.63 -11.60
CA GLU A 153 4.20 1.29 -11.57
C GLU A 153 3.70 0.42 -12.73
N CYS A 154 2.40 0.41 -13.02
CA CYS A 154 1.83 -0.36 -14.14
C CYS A 154 2.30 0.13 -15.52
N GLN A 155 2.64 1.42 -15.66
CA GLN A 155 3.16 1.99 -16.91
C GLN A 155 4.66 1.75 -17.11
N GLY A 156 5.30 0.90 -16.30
CA GLY A 156 6.74 0.63 -16.38
C GLY A 156 7.62 1.82 -16.02
N ARG A 157 7.06 2.88 -15.40
CA ARG A 157 7.81 4.05 -14.91
C ARG A 157 8.23 3.91 -13.44
N GLY A 158 7.67 2.94 -12.71
CA GLY A 158 8.09 2.56 -11.37
C GLY A 158 9.27 1.58 -11.38
N ASN A 159 10.15 1.67 -10.39
CA ASN A 159 11.22 0.69 -10.21
C ASN A 159 10.54 -0.62 -9.77
N GLY A 160 10.54 -1.62 -10.65
CA GLY A 160 9.95 -2.93 -10.36
C GLY A 160 10.73 -3.74 -9.33
N GLU A 161 11.59 -3.13 -8.51
CA GLU A 161 12.57 -3.84 -7.67
C GLU A 161 11.93 -4.73 -6.59
N GLU A 162 10.69 -4.43 -6.22
CA GLU A 162 9.97 -5.16 -5.18
C GLU A 162 9.54 -6.55 -5.68
N GLY A 163 10.00 -7.64 -5.03
CA GLY A 163 9.52 -9.01 -5.32
C GLY A 163 10.43 -9.87 -6.20
N ALA A 164 11.58 -9.36 -6.63
CA ALA A 164 12.60 -10.11 -7.35
C ALA A 164 13.81 -10.37 -6.44
N LEU A 165 13.88 -11.56 -5.84
CA LEU A 165 14.95 -11.97 -4.93
C LEU A 165 15.95 -12.84 -5.68
N GLY A 166 17.22 -12.44 -5.72
CA GLY A 166 18.21 -13.20 -6.48
C GLY A 166 19.47 -13.56 -5.71
N THR A 167 20.10 -14.64 -6.15
CA THR A 167 21.30 -15.26 -5.57
C THR A 167 22.43 -15.30 -6.60
N GLY A 168 23.69 -15.27 -6.16
CA GLY A 168 24.85 -15.34 -7.06
C GLY A 168 25.33 -13.97 -7.56
N ASN A 169 25.90 -13.91 -8.77
CA ASN A 169 26.56 -12.70 -9.27
C ASN A 169 25.58 -11.54 -9.50
N GLU A 170 25.83 -10.41 -8.85
CA GLU A 170 24.98 -9.21 -8.85
C GLU A 170 24.75 -8.60 -10.25
N ARG A 171 25.78 -8.52 -11.09
CA ARG A 171 25.64 -7.93 -12.44
C ARG A 171 24.68 -8.75 -13.31
N LEU A 172 24.81 -10.07 -13.23
CA LEU A 172 23.99 -11.01 -13.98
C LEU A 172 22.56 -11.03 -13.44
N ARG A 173 22.41 -10.96 -12.11
CA ARG A 173 21.12 -10.81 -11.43
C ARG A 173 20.40 -9.54 -11.87
N ASN A 174 21.09 -8.40 -11.93
CA ASN A 174 20.51 -7.12 -12.34
C ASN A 174 20.06 -7.14 -13.82
N GLN A 175 20.82 -7.80 -14.70
CA GLN A 175 20.39 -8.02 -16.08
C GLN A 175 19.13 -8.88 -16.18
N LEU A 176 19.06 -9.99 -15.42
CA LEU A 176 17.86 -10.82 -15.39
C LEU A 176 16.66 -10.06 -14.84
N ARG A 177 16.87 -9.36 -13.73
CA ARG A 177 15.87 -8.53 -13.07
C ARG A 177 15.27 -7.53 -14.07
N ASN A 178 16.09 -6.74 -14.74
CA ASN A 178 15.61 -5.74 -15.70
C ASN A 178 14.87 -6.35 -16.91
N HIS A 179 15.19 -7.59 -17.28
CA HIS A 179 14.54 -8.27 -18.39
C HIS A 179 13.18 -8.88 -18.02
N TYR A 180 13.04 -9.44 -16.82
CA TYR A 180 11.83 -10.17 -16.39
C TYR A 180 10.87 -9.34 -15.55
N LEU A 181 11.33 -8.29 -14.86
CA LEU A 181 10.48 -7.37 -14.11
C LEU A 181 9.36 -6.68 -14.89
N PRO A 182 9.55 -6.23 -16.16
CA PRO A 182 8.45 -5.57 -16.89
C PRO A 182 7.29 -6.50 -17.22
N ALA A 183 7.45 -7.82 -17.09
CA ALA A 183 6.37 -8.79 -17.25
C ALA A 183 5.47 -8.92 -16.00
N ARG A 184 5.75 -8.15 -14.93
CA ARG A 184 4.99 -8.22 -13.69
C ARG A 184 3.61 -7.56 -13.84
N GLU A 185 2.58 -8.30 -13.46
CA GLU A 185 1.22 -7.77 -13.35
C GLU A 185 0.97 -7.24 -11.93
N VAL A 186 0.46 -6.01 -11.84
CA VAL A 186 0.08 -5.38 -10.57
C VAL A 186 -1.44 -5.34 -10.49
N VAL A 187 -2.00 -6.05 -9.51
CA VAL A 187 -3.45 -6.16 -9.30
C VAL A 187 -3.88 -5.33 -8.09
N GLY A 188 -5.09 -4.76 -8.16
CA GLY A 188 -5.71 -4.06 -7.04
C GLY A 188 -6.10 -5.01 -5.91
N GLY A 189 -5.82 -4.62 -4.67
CA GLY A 189 -6.27 -5.35 -3.47
C GLY A 189 -7.58 -4.78 -2.91
N TRP A 190 -8.32 -5.60 -2.17
CA TRP A 190 -9.59 -5.26 -1.52
C TRP A 190 -9.54 -3.99 -0.64
N SER A 191 -8.39 -3.74 0.00
CA SER A 191 -8.21 -2.57 0.87
C SER A 191 -8.33 -1.24 0.12
N LEU A 192 -8.06 -1.21 -1.18
CA LEU A 192 -8.23 0.00 -2.00
C LEU A 192 -9.71 0.31 -2.20
N GLU A 193 -10.51 -0.71 -2.52
CA GLU A 193 -11.96 -0.59 -2.69
C GLU A 193 -12.64 -0.18 -1.38
N LEU A 194 -12.18 -0.74 -0.25
CA LEU A 194 -12.62 -0.32 1.07
C LEU A 194 -12.32 1.16 1.35
N GLY A 195 -11.21 1.70 0.84
CA GLY A 195 -10.90 3.12 0.95
C GLY A 195 -11.89 4.01 0.19
N TRP A 196 -12.27 3.63 -1.03
CA TRP A 196 -13.26 4.37 -1.82
C TRP A 196 -14.66 4.28 -1.18
N ALA A 197 -15.01 3.12 -0.65
CA ALA A 197 -16.24 2.93 0.11
C ALA A 197 -16.25 3.81 1.39
N ALA A 198 -15.14 3.87 2.12
CA ALA A 198 -15.01 4.72 3.31
C ALA A 198 -15.14 6.21 2.96
N LEU A 199 -14.59 6.64 1.82
CA LEU A 199 -14.77 8.02 1.33
C LEU A 199 -16.25 8.32 1.06
N ALA A 200 -16.95 7.45 0.36
CA ALA A 200 -18.38 7.59 0.08
C ALA A 200 -19.23 7.58 1.37
N LEU A 201 -18.87 6.73 2.33
CA LEU A 201 -19.51 6.70 3.64
C LEU A 201 -19.28 7.99 4.42
N CYS A 202 -18.08 8.55 4.36
CA CYS A 202 -17.72 9.79 5.05
C CYS A 202 -18.50 11.00 4.49
N THR A 203 -18.66 11.08 3.17
CA THR A 203 -19.47 12.13 2.54
C THR A 203 -20.96 11.98 2.85
N ALA A 204 -21.48 10.75 2.82
CA ALA A 204 -22.86 10.45 3.23
C ALA A 204 -23.09 10.81 4.71
N ALA A 205 -22.17 10.43 5.60
CA ALA A 205 -22.23 10.78 7.02
C ALA A 205 -22.22 12.30 7.24
N SER A 206 -21.38 13.03 6.52
CA SER A 206 -21.39 14.50 6.59
C SER A 206 -22.74 15.09 6.18
N ALA A 207 -23.32 14.62 5.08
CA ALA A 207 -24.65 15.07 4.64
C ALA A 207 -25.71 14.78 5.72
N LEU A 208 -25.68 13.58 6.32
CA LEU A 208 -26.57 13.21 7.43
C LEU A 208 -26.38 14.12 8.65
N TRP A 209 -25.15 14.44 9.05
CA TRP A 209 -24.87 15.36 10.16
C TRP A 209 -25.38 16.77 9.89
N ILE A 210 -25.21 17.29 8.67
CA ILE A 210 -25.72 18.61 8.26
C ILE A 210 -27.25 18.61 8.24
N LEU A 211 -27.88 17.56 7.71
CA LEU A 211 -29.33 17.38 7.73
C LEU A 211 -29.86 17.29 9.16
N LEU A 212 -29.18 16.57 10.04
CA LEU A 212 -29.53 16.48 11.46
C LEU A 212 -29.45 17.86 12.14
N ALA A 213 -28.40 18.64 11.88
CA ALA A 213 -28.28 20.00 12.39
C ALA A 213 -29.42 20.91 11.90
N ARG A 214 -29.87 20.71 10.65
CA ARG A 214 -31.05 21.41 10.11
C ARG A 214 -32.33 20.98 10.82
N VAL A 215 -32.60 19.69 10.94
CA VAL A 215 -33.81 19.15 11.61
C VAL A 215 -33.89 19.62 13.06
N MET A 216 -32.79 19.60 13.81
CA MET A 216 -32.75 20.12 15.19
C MET A 216 -33.06 21.62 15.25
N ARG A 217 -32.64 22.40 14.25
CA ARG A 217 -32.97 23.82 14.16
C ARG A 217 -34.46 24.07 13.84
N TYR A 218 -35.07 23.20 13.04
CA TYR A 218 -36.49 23.26 12.69
C TYR A 218 -37.40 22.49 13.65
N SER A 219 -36.87 21.98 14.77
CA SER A 219 -37.65 21.35 15.83
C SER A 219 -37.88 22.28 17.04
N PRO A 220 -38.43 23.51 16.91
CA PRO A 220 -39.19 24.12 17.99
C PRO A 220 -40.60 23.50 18.00
N LEU A 221 -40.72 22.17 18.05
CA LEU A 221 -42.03 21.50 18.18
C LEU A 221 -42.65 21.72 19.57
N THR A 222 -41.89 22.27 20.52
CA THR A 222 -42.40 22.70 21.82
C THR A 222 -43.04 24.09 21.82
N THR A 223 -42.94 24.87 20.74
CA THR A 223 -43.58 26.21 20.65
C THR A 223 -44.92 26.18 19.89
N ILE A 224 -45.28 25.04 19.28
CA ILE A 224 -46.57 24.86 18.58
C ILE A 224 -47.57 24.09 19.48
N LEU A 225 -47.10 23.44 20.54
CA LEU A 225 -47.89 22.63 21.49
C LEU A 225 -47.95 23.23 22.91
N ALA A 226 -47.48 24.47 23.11
CA ALA A 226 -47.58 25.21 24.37
C ALA A 226 -48.42 26.48 24.19
#